data_AF-D6ZAA9-F1
#
_entry.id   AF-D6ZAA9-F1
#
_cell.length_a   1.000
_cell.length_b   1.000
_cell.length_c   1.000
_cell.angle_alpha   90.00
_cell.angle_beta   90.00
_cell.angle_gamma   90.00
#
_symmetry.space_group_name_H-M   'P 1'
#
loop_
_entity.id
_entity.type
_entity.pdbx_description
1 polymer ?
#
loop_
_entity_poly.entity_id
_entity_poly.type
_entity_poly.pdbx_seq_one_letter_code
_entity_poly.pdbx_strand_id
1 'polypeptide(L)'
;MSTDDTMRAGGSSAPRRSWWRRVWKRVLVVLLVLAVCCGGGCVALRKLVDSLDPNPKHMTKEQVAAFEARYLDKGTAEQEARNLEDLLARTGDEIVALVPGLKWSWNRDWGRLSCPGDAASDTQVVQIWVRQLVFDGPIPPGVWPQAVAVVRRAAASYGATKYQNFIDKPDNRDVNFYSPEGARIGLTSAVLAVLIGVTPCRLPEWYFTERHLPVPAGK
;
A
#
# COMPACT_ATOMS: atom_id res chain seq x y z
N MET A 1 -32.01 -74.91 -75.79
CA MET A 1 -31.52 -74.38 -77.08
C MET A 1 -31.27 -72.90 -76.87
N SER A 2 -29.99 -72.48 -76.91
CA SER A 2 -29.43 -71.11 -76.93
C SER A 2 -29.82 -70.12 -75.82
N THR A 3 -28.92 -69.39 -75.16
CA THR A 3 -27.47 -69.12 -75.36
C THR A 3 -26.91 -68.55 -74.05
N ASP A 4 -25.66 -68.93 -73.68
CA ASP A 4 -24.46 -68.11 -73.41
C ASP A 4 -24.65 -66.65 -72.89
N ASP A 5 -23.82 -66.03 -72.03
CA ASP A 5 -22.49 -66.33 -71.51
C ASP A 5 -22.11 -65.31 -70.39
N THR A 6 -21.06 -65.64 -69.63
CA THR A 6 -20.06 -64.74 -69.00
C THR A 6 -20.38 -63.74 -67.84
N MET A 7 -19.77 -64.07 -66.68
CA MET A 7 -18.71 -63.36 -65.93
C MET A 7 -18.94 -62.06 -65.11
N ARG A 8 -18.50 -62.20 -63.84
CA ARG A 8 -17.60 -61.33 -63.03
C ARG A 8 -18.10 -60.05 -62.32
N ALA A 9 -18.00 -60.15 -60.98
CA ALA A 9 -17.16 -59.37 -60.06
C ALA A 9 -17.58 -57.95 -59.60
N GLY A 10 -17.75 -57.84 -58.27
CA GLY A 10 -16.92 -56.97 -57.43
C GLY A 10 -17.27 -55.48 -57.34
N GLY A 11 -17.63 -55.02 -56.14
CA GLY A 11 -17.78 -53.59 -55.87
C GLY A 11 -18.04 -53.24 -54.40
N SER A 12 -17.11 -53.56 -53.51
CA SER A 12 -17.07 -53.00 -52.15
C SER A 12 -16.76 -51.51 -52.21
N SER A 13 -17.76 -50.65 -51.95
CA SER A 13 -17.58 -49.21 -51.87
C SER A 13 -17.14 -48.79 -50.46
N ALA A 14 -15.83 -48.59 -50.29
CA ALA A 14 -15.28 -47.96 -49.10
C ALA A 14 -15.79 -46.50 -48.98
N PRO A 15 -16.25 -46.05 -47.80
CA PRO A 15 -16.71 -44.67 -47.63
C PRO A 15 -15.55 -43.68 -47.77
N ARG A 16 -15.78 -42.64 -48.58
CA ARG A 16 -14.82 -41.60 -49.01
C ARG A 16 -14.19 -40.87 -47.81
N ARG A 17 -13.02 -41.34 -47.36
CA ARG A 17 -12.09 -40.73 -46.38
C ARG A 17 -11.81 -39.23 -46.61
N SER A 18 -11.99 -38.71 -47.82
CA SER A 18 -11.71 -37.32 -48.20
C SER A 18 -12.84 -36.32 -47.86
N TRP A 19 -14.06 -36.79 -47.63
CA TRP A 19 -15.18 -35.93 -47.23
C TRP A 19 -15.08 -35.56 -45.75
N TRP A 20 -14.85 -36.55 -44.89
CA TRP A 20 -14.63 -36.35 -43.44
C TRP A 20 -13.43 -35.47 -43.13
N ARG A 21 -12.32 -35.58 -43.87
CA ARG A 21 -11.17 -34.67 -43.73
C ARG A 21 -11.48 -33.23 -44.11
N ARG A 22 -12.36 -32.99 -45.09
CA ARG A 22 -12.76 -31.63 -45.50
C ARG A 22 -13.73 -31.01 -44.50
N VAL A 23 -14.66 -31.79 -43.95
CA VAL A 23 -15.57 -31.35 -42.88
C VAL A 23 -14.78 -31.02 -41.62
N TRP A 24 -13.86 -31.90 -41.18
CA TRP A 24 -13.03 -31.64 -40.01
C TRP A 24 -12.13 -30.41 -40.16
N LYS A 25 -11.51 -30.20 -41.33
CA LYS A 25 -10.74 -28.98 -41.59
C LYS A 25 -11.59 -27.71 -41.47
N ARG A 26 -12.83 -27.72 -41.96
CA ARG A 26 -13.74 -26.57 -41.86
C ARG A 26 -14.17 -26.31 -40.41
N VAL A 27 -14.48 -27.36 -39.66
CA VAL A 27 -14.80 -27.25 -38.22
C VAL A 27 -13.62 -26.69 -37.43
N LEU A 28 -12.39 -27.15 -37.69
CA LEU A 28 -11.18 -26.65 -37.03
C LEU A 28 -10.90 -25.18 -37.34
N VAL A 29 -11.10 -24.75 -38.59
CA VAL A 29 -10.98 -23.34 -38.98
C VAL A 29 -12.03 -22.48 -38.29
N VAL A 30 -13.29 -22.94 -38.24
CA VAL A 30 -14.37 -22.20 -37.55
C VAL A 30 -14.09 -22.09 -36.05
N LEU A 31 -13.61 -23.16 -35.41
CA LEU A 31 -13.25 -23.15 -33.99
C LEU A 31 -12.04 -22.23 -33.71
N LEU A 32 -11.03 -22.21 -34.59
CA LEU A 32 -9.90 -21.29 -34.47
C LEU A 32 -10.34 -19.83 -34.63
N VAL A 33 -11.21 -19.54 -35.60
CA VAL A 33 -11.75 -18.19 -35.80
C VAL A 33 -12.60 -17.75 -34.61
N LEU A 34 -13.45 -18.64 -34.07
CA LEU A 34 -14.22 -18.38 -32.85
C LEU A 34 -13.33 -18.17 -31.63
N ALA A 35 -12.27 -18.97 -31.45
CA ALA A 35 -11.31 -18.79 -30.36
C ALA A 35 -10.54 -17.46 -30.46
N VAL A 36 -10.18 -17.03 -31.68
CA VAL A 36 -9.54 -15.73 -31.91
C VAL A 36 -10.51 -14.57 -31.72
N CYS A 37 -11.76 -14.68 -32.22
CA CYS A 37 -12.79 -13.65 -32.05
C CYS A 37 -13.25 -13.51 -30.60
N CYS A 38 -13.48 -14.61 -29.89
CA CYS A 38 -13.94 -14.59 -28.51
C CYS A 38 -12.80 -14.38 -27.51
N GLY A 39 -11.62 -14.98 -27.74
CA GLY A 39 -10.48 -14.84 -26.84
C GLY A 39 -9.71 -13.53 -27.04
N GLY A 40 -9.35 -13.21 -28.29
CA GLY A 40 -8.62 -11.99 -28.62
C GLY A 40 -9.45 -10.72 -28.44
N GLY A 41 -10.74 -10.78 -28.79
CA GLY A 41 -11.68 -9.67 -28.63
C GLY A 41 -11.90 -9.28 -27.16
N CYS A 42 -12.09 -10.26 -26.28
CA CYS A 42 -12.28 -9.98 -24.85
C CYS A 42 -11.03 -9.41 -24.17
N VAL A 43 -9.83 -9.88 -24.53
CA VAL A 43 -8.57 -9.34 -23.98
C VAL A 43 -8.31 -7.92 -24.47
N ALA A 44 -8.54 -7.65 -25.76
CA ALA A 44 -8.39 -6.30 -26.32
C ALA A 44 -9.42 -5.31 -25.75
N LEU A 45 -10.68 -5.74 -25.60
CA LEU A 45 -11.73 -4.92 -25.01
C LEU A 45 -11.44 -4.62 -23.54
N ARG A 46 -10.95 -5.59 -22.77
CA ARG A 46 -10.57 -5.36 -21.37
C ARG A 46 -9.42 -4.37 -21.25
N LYS A 47 -8.36 -4.51 -22.07
CA LYS A 47 -7.26 -3.52 -22.11
C LYS A 47 -7.74 -2.12 -22.50
N LEU A 48 -8.69 -2.04 -23.44
CA LEU A 48 -9.29 -0.77 -23.85
C LEU A 48 -10.10 -0.14 -22.71
N VAL A 49 -10.94 -0.92 -22.03
CA VAL A 49 -11.73 -0.46 -20.87
C VAL A 49 -10.82 -0.04 -19.72
N ASP A 50 -9.78 -0.81 -19.41
CA ASP A 50 -8.79 -0.46 -18.39
C ASP A 50 -8.03 0.83 -18.76
N SER A 51 -7.76 1.07 -20.05
CA SER A 51 -7.13 2.32 -20.52
C SER A 51 -8.06 3.55 -20.53
N LEU A 52 -9.38 3.33 -20.40
CA LEU A 52 -10.38 4.38 -20.35
C LEU A 52 -10.79 4.75 -18.92
N ASP A 53 -10.27 4.06 -17.90
CA ASP A 53 -10.46 4.46 -16.50
C ASP A 53 -9.64 5.73 -16.23
N PRO A 54 -10.29 6.90 -16.02
CA PRO A 54 -9.58 8.15 -15.77
C PRO A 54 -8.92 8.17 -14.38
N ASN A 55 -9.18 7.18 -13.52
CA ASN A 55 -8.61 7.08 -12.19
C ASN A 55 -8.32 5.61 -11.82
N PRO A 56 -7.30 4.98 -12.46
CA PRO A 56 -6.97 3.59 -12.20
C PRO A 56 -6.67 3.42 -10.72
N LYS A 57 -7.39 2.49 -10.08
CA LYS A 57 -7.23 2.20 -8.65
C LYS A 57 -5.84 1.69 -8.29
N HIS A 58 -5.11 1.12 -9.25
CA HIS A 58 -3.80 0.52 -9.06
C HIS A 58 -2.74 1.17 -9.97
N MET A 59 -1.54 1.30 -9.44
CA MET A 59 -0.36 1.71 -10.19
C MET A 59 0.08 0.64 -11.20
N THR A 60 0.59 1.07 -12.36
CA THR A 60 1.36 0.19 -13.24
C THR A 60 2.70 -0.16 -12.61
N LYS A 61 3.39 -1.19 -13.13
CA LYS A 61 4.72 -1.58 -12.64
C LYS A 61 5.73 -0.44 -12.75
N GLU A 62 5.66 0.34 -13.83
CA GLU A 62 6.53 1.49 -14.06
C GLU A 62 6.23 2.60 -13.04
N GLN A 63 4.96 2.82 -12.71
CA GLN A 63 4.56 3.77 -11.67
C GLN A 63 5.01 3.33 -10.28
N VAL A 64 4.89 2.04 -9.94
CA VAL A 64 5.40 1.48 -8.68
C VAL A 64 6.91 1.69 -8.58
N ALA A 65 7.67 1.30 -9.61
CA ALA A 65 9.12 1.47 -9.62
C ALA A 65 9.54 2.95 -9.50
N ALA A 66 8.86 3.85 -10.21
CA ALA A 66 9.10 5.29 -10.11
C ALA A 66 8.75 5.84 -8.72
N PHE A 67 7.69 5.33 -8.09
CA PHE A 67 7.29 5.72 -6.74
C PHE A 67 8.36 5.32 -5.73
N GLU A 68 8.76 4.05 -5.72
CA GLU A 68 9.74 3.46 -4.80
C GLU A 68 11.13 4.08 -4.96
N ALA A 69 11.53 4.41 -6.19
CA ALA A 69 12.83 5.03 -6.48
C ALA A 69 13.08 6.33 -5.70
N ARG A 70 12.01 7.07 -5.34
CA ARG A 70 12.09 8.33 -4.58
C ARG A 70 12.48 8.15 -3.10
N TYR A 71 12.54 6.91 -2.63
CA TYR A 71 12.77 6.58 -1.22
C TYR A 71 14.03 5.74 -0.98
N LEU A 72 14.79 5.41 -2.04
CA LEU A 72 15.98 4.55 -1.95
C LEU A 72 17.08 5.14 -1.07
N ASP A 73 17.15 6.45 -0.90
CA ASP A 73 18.19 7.18 -0.17
C ASP A 73 17.69 7.82 1.14
N LYS A 74 16.45 7.52 1.57
CA LYS A 74 15.79 8.20 2.70
C LYS A 74 15.92 7.48 4.04
N GLY A 75 16.70 6.40 4.12
CA GLY A 75 16.74 5.51 5.30
C GLY A 75 15.58 4.51 5.30
N THR A 76 15.57 3.61 6.29
CA THR A 76 14.55 2.55 6.40
C THR A 76 13.39 2.97 7.29
N ALA A 77 12.20 2.38 7.05
CA ALA A 77 11.02 2.61 7.86
C ALA A 77 11.26 2.26 9.34
N GLU A 78 11.90 1.11 9.61
CA GLU A 78 12.19 0.63 10.95
C GLU A 78 13.19 1.54 11.69
N GLN A 79 14.17 2.12 10.98
CA GLN A 79 15.09 3.09 11.60
C GLN A 79 14.37 4.39 11.96
N GLU A 80 13.53 4.88 11.06
CA GLU A 80 12.74 6.09 11.27
C GLU A 80 11.75 5.93 12.43
N ALA A 81 11.16 4.74 12.58
CA ALA A 81 10.30 4.42 13.71
C ALA A 81 11.05 4.51 15.06
N ARG A 82 12.27 3.97 15.14
CA ARG A 82 13.11 4.09 16.35
C ARG A 82 13.45 5.55 16.66
N ASN A 83 13.87 6.31 15.65
CA ASN A 83 14.18 7.74 15.80
C ASN A 83 12.98 8.54 16.33
N LEU A 84 11.78 8.23 15.81
CA LEU A 84 10.55 8.87 16.24
C LEU A 84 10.17 8.47 17.67
N GLU A 85 10.28 7.20 18.06
CA GLU A 85 10.03 6.79 19.45
C GLU A 85 10.98 7.47 20.44
N ASP A 86 12.27 7.60 20.10
CA ASP A 86 13.23 8.32 20.92
C ASP A 86 12.85 9.81 21.08
N LEU A 87 12.36 10.44 20.00
CA LEU A 87 11.83 11.80 20.05
C LEU A 87 10.58 11.89 20.94
N LEU A 88 9.65 10.95 20.81
CA LEU A 88 8.43 10.92 21.63
C LEU A 88 8.74 10.67 23.11
N ALA A 89 9.69 9.81 23.44
CA ALA A 89 10.12 9.57 24.82
C ALA A 89 10.64 10.86 25.47
N ARG A 90 11.58 11.56 24.82
CA ARG A 90 12.10 12.85 25.30
C ARG A 90 10.99 13.89 25.44
N THR A 91 10.06 13.92 24.48
CA THR A 91 8.88 14.81 24.52
C THR A 91 7.97 14.46 25.70
N GLY A 92 7.77 13.18 25.98
CA GLY A 92 7.00 12.69 27.12
C GLY A 92 7.63 13.08 28.46
N ASP A 93 8.96 12.97 28.59
CA ASP A 93 9.71 13.40 29.77
C ASP A 93 9.59 14.91 30.01
N GLU A 94 9.68 15.72 28.94
CA GLU A 94 9.45 17.17 29.03
C GLU A 94 8.02 17.49 29.50
N ILE A 95 7.01 16.73 29.06
CA ILE A 95 5.62 16.93 29.49
C ILE A 95 5.41 16.50 30.95
N VAL A 96 5.99 15.37 31.37
CA VAL A 96 5.94 14.93 32.78
C VAL A 96 6.53 15.97 33.71
N ALA A 97 7.59 16.66 33.30
CA ALA A 97 8.17 17.75 34.09
C ALA A 97 7.21 18.94 34.31
N LEU A 98 6.15 19.08 33.49
CA LEU A 98 5.13 20.12 33.64
C LEU A 98 4.00 19.73 34.60
N VAL A 99 3.80 18.44 34.87
CA VAL A 99 2.66 17.93 35.64
C VAL A 99 3.15 17.01 36.77
N PRO A 100 3.22 17.50 38.02
CA PRO A 100 3.68 16.70 39.15
C PRO A 100 2.91 15.38 39.29
N GLY A 101 3.65 14.27 39.36
CA GLY A 101 3.10 12.93 39.55
C GLY A 101 2.61 12.23 38.28
N LEU A 102 2.57 12.90 37.13
CA LEU A 102 2.26 12.29 35.85
C LEU A 102 3.38 11.34 35.44
N LYS A 103 3.03 10.18 34.88
CA LYS A 103 3.99 9.22 34.31
C LYS A 103 3.51 8.81 32.93
N TRP A 104 4.39 8.18 32.16
CA TRP A 104 4.03 7.61 30.88
C TRP A 104 4.55 6.18 30.70
N SER A 105 3.91 5.45 29.80
CA SER A 105 4.30 4.11 29.37
C SER A 105 4.08 3.94 27.87
N TRP A 106 4.79 3.00 27.25
CA TRP A 106 4.51 2.58 25.88
C TRP A 106 3.27 1.70 25.83
N ASN A 107 2.48 1.88 24.78
CA ASN A 107 1.31 1.07 24.48
C ASN A 107 1.26 0.71 23.00
N ARG A 108 0.67 -0.46 22.70
CA ARG A 108 0.56 -1.08 21.38
C ARG A 108 1.93 -1.46 20.79
N ASP A 109 1.86 -2.22 19.69
CA ASP A 109 2.99 -2.49 18.81
C ASP A 109 2.96 -1.55 17.60
N TRP A 110 4.02 -1.59 16.79
CA TRP A 110 4.07 -0.86 15.53
C TRP A 110 2.97 -1.30 14.57
N GLY A 111 2.29 -0.32 13.98
CA GLY A 111 1.36 -0.52 12.87
C GLY A 111 1.96 -0.05 11.56
N ARG A 112 1.66 -0.74 10.46
CA ARG A 112 2.00 -0.28 9.11
C ARG A 112 0.81 0.45 8.48
N LEU A 113 1.09 1.57 7.84
CA LEU A 113 0.11 2.36 7.10
C LEU A 113 0.61 2.58 5.67
N SER A 114 -0.34 2.72 4.74
CA SER A 114 -0.07 3.12 3.36
C SER A 114 0.37 4.58 3.31
N CYS A 115 1.17 4.90 2.29
CA CYS A 115 1.68 6.24 2.07
C CYS A 115 0.70 7.13 1.30
N PRO A 116 0.69 8.45 1.53
CA PRO A 116 -0.02 9.38 0.67
C PRO A 116 0.42 9.22 -0.80
N GLY A 117 -0.55 9.09 -1.70
CA GLY A 117 -0.29 8.83 -3.11
C GLY A 117 -0.13 7.35 -3.48
N ASP A 118 -0.17 6.43 -2.51
CA ASP A 118 -0.23 4.98 -2.71
C ASP A 118 -1.39 4.37 -1.89
N ALA A 119 -2.61 4.87 -2.13
CA ALA A 119 -3.78 4.49 -1.35
C ALA A 119 -4.18 3.01 -1.53
N ALA A 120 -3.83 2.40 -2.67
CA ALA A 120 -4.08 0.99 -2.94
C ALA A 120 -2.98 0.06 -2.41
N SER A 121 -1.90 0.62 -1.82
CA SER A 121 -0.75 -0.14 -1.30
C SER A 121 -0.08 -1.00 -2.39
N ASP A 122 0.12 -0.41 -3.57
CA ASP A 122 0.77 -1.06 -4.71
C ASP A 122 2.29 -1.10 -4.55
N THR A 123 2.86 -0.23 -3.71
CA THR A 123 4.29 -0.12 -3.47
C THR A 123 4.70 -0.75 -2.14
N GLN A 124 6.00 -0.95 -1.93
CA GLN A 124 6.54 -1.35 -0.65
C GLN A 124 6.85 -0.17 0.28
N VAL A 125 6.55 1.07 -0.11
CA VAL A 125 6.78 2.25 0.72
C VAL A 125 5.69 2.33 1.79
N VAL A 126 6.10 2.43 3.05
CA VAL A 126 5.18 2.41 4.20
C VAL A 126 5.45 3.58 5.14
N GLN A 127 4.44 3.90 5.92
CA GLN A 127 4.60 4.63 7.18
C GLN A 127 4.48 3.65 8.33
N ILE A 128 5.19 3.93 9.42
CA ILE A 128 5.03 3.21 10.67
C ILE A 128 4.29 4.11 11.65
N TRP A 129 3.13 3.65 12.10
CA TRP A 129 2.52 4.12 13.33
C TRP A 129 3.29 3.51 14.48
N VAL A 130 4.11 4.30 15.16
CA VAL A 130 4.96 3.83 16.25
C VAL A 130 4.15 3.51 17.51
N ARG A 131 4.78 2.92 18.52
CA ARG A 131 4.11 2.69 19.81
C ARG A 131 3.61 4.02 20.35
N GLN A 132 2.42 3.99 20.94
CA GLN A 132 1.82 5.17 21.54
C GLN A 132 2.46 5.39 22.90
N LEU A 133 2.85 6.62 23.22
CA LEU A 133 3.23 6.99 24.57
C LEU A 133 1.98 7.48 25.29
N VAL A 134 1.55 6.74 26.31
CA VAL A 134 0.32 6.98 27.06
C VAL A 134 0.68 7.46 28.44
N PHE A 135 0.15 8.62 28.81
CA PHE A 135 0.26 9.13 30.17
C PHE A 135 -0.78 8.46 31.08
N ASP A 136 -0.48 8.33 32.37
CA ASP A 136 -1.38 7.73 33.37
C ASP A 136 -2.48 8.68 33.87
N GLY A 137 -2.54 9.90 33.32
CA GLY A 137 -3.60 10.87 33.55
C GLY A 137 -3.76 11.86 32.39
N PRO A 138 -4.75 12.76 32.44
CA PRO A 138 -4.92 13.82 31.45
C PRO A 138 -3.93 14.96 31.69
N ILE A 139 -3.67 15.76 30.65
CA ILE A 139 -2.95 17.03 30.82
C ILE A 139 -3.93 18.07 31.40
N PRO A 140 -3.61 18.71 32.55
CA PRO A 140 -4.49 19.72 33.15
C PRO A 140 -4.75 20.91 32.21
N PRO A 141 -5.96 21.51 32.21
CA PRO A 141 -6.30 22.59 31.29
C PRO A 141 -5.33 23.78 31.27
N GLY A 142 -4.78 24.16 32.43
CA GLY A 142 -3.81 25.25 32.58
C GLY A 142 -2.37 24.93 32.16
N VAL A 143 -2.05 23.65 31.97
CA VAL A 143 -0.72 23.16 31.52
C VAL A 143 -0.74 22.79 30.02
N TRP A 144 -1.92 22.62 29.45
CA TRP A 144 -2.08 22.23 28.04
C TRP A 144 -1.35 23.14 27.05
N PRO A 145 -1.41 24.49 27.13
CA PRO A 145 -0.67 25.33 26.18
C PRO A 145 0.84 25.06 26.19
N GLN A 146 1.40 24.80 27.37
CA GLN A 146 2.82 24.48 27.56
C GLN A 146 3.15 23.09 26.99
N ALA A 147 2.29 22.09 27.24
CA ALA A 147 2.43 20.76 26.64
C ALA A 147 2.35 20.81 25.11
N VAL A 148 1.41 21.56 24.53
CA VAL A 148 1.33 21.78 23.08
C VAL A 148 2.58 22.46 22.54
N ALA A 149 3.18 23.41 23.28
CA ALA A 149 4.41 24.06 22.87
C ALA A 149 5.61 23.08 22.84
N VAL A 150 5.69 22.16 23.82
CA VAL A 150 6.68 21.07 23.82
C VAL A 150 6.53 20.21 22.58
N VAL A 151 5.30 19.72 22.31
CA VAL A 151 5.02 18.86 21.16
C VAL A 151 5.26 19.59 19.83
N ARG A 152 4.93 20.88 19.75
CA ARG A 152 5.20 21.71 18.57
C ARG A 152 6.69 21.80 18.27
N ARG A 153 7.55 21.97 19.28
CA ARG A 153 9.00 22.00 19.09
C ARG A 153 9.52 20.65 18.60
N ALA A 154 9.10 19.56 19.23
CA ALA A 154 9.46 18.21 18.82
C ALA A 154 9.03 17.94 17.37
N ALA A 155 7.78 18.26 17.04
CA ALA A 155 7.24 18.11 15.69
C ALA A 155 8.02 18.94 14.66
N ALA A 156 8.34 20.20 14.98
CA ALA A 156 9.15 21.05 14.11
C ALA A 156 10.55 20.49 13.87
N SER A 157 11.21 19.92 14.89
CA SER A 157 12.52 19.26 14.72
C SER A 157 12.45 18.04 13.80
N TYR A 158 11.26 17.46 13.65
CA TYR A 158 10.97 16.33 12.78
C TYR A 158 10.36 16.74 11.42
N GLY A 159 10.38 18.04 11.09
CA GLY A 159 9.82 18.57 9.84
C GLY A 159 8.29 18.60 9.78
N ALA A 160 7.60 18.25 10.86
CA ALA A 160 6.15 18.29 10.97
C ALA A 160 5.68 19.65 11.50
N THR A 161 5.43 20.59 10.59
CA THR A 161 5.10 21.99 10.95
C THR A 161 3.66 22.39 10.66
N LYS A 162 2.93 21.61 9.82
CA LYS A 162 1.53 21.90 9.50
C LYS A 162 0.65 21.54 10.69
N TYR A 163 0.11 22.57 11.36
CA TYR A 163 -0.73 22.42 12.54
C TYR A 163 -2.19 22.15 12.18
N GLN A 164 -2.83 21.26 12.92
CA GLN A 164 -4.27 21.02 12.89
C GLN A 164 -4.79 20.75 14.31
N ASN A 165 -5.85 21.46 14.67
CA ASN A 165 -6.61 21.23 15.89
C ASN A 165 -7.92 20.53 15.53
N PHE A 166 -8.15 19.32 16.03
CA PHE A 166 -9.36 18.56 15.72
C PHE A 166 -10.43 18.71 16.81
N ILE A 167 -10.00 18.84 18.07
CA ILE A 167 -10.90 18.96 19.21
C ILE A 167 -10.33 20.00 20.16
N ASP A 168 -11.15 21.00 20.49
CA ASP A 168 -10.82 22.06 21.45
C ASP A 168 -11.93 22.20 22.48
N LYS A 169 -11.97 21.26 23.43
CA LYS A 169 -12.87 21.30 24.59
C LYS A 169 -12.03 21.28 25.87
N PRO A 170 -12.52 21.81 26.99
CA PRO A 170 -11.76 21.82 28.24
C PRO A 170 -11.28 20.43 28.69
N ASP A 171 -12.09 19.40 28.43
CA ASP A 171 -11.89 18.03 28.93
C ASP A 171 -11.53 17.04 27.79
N ASN A 172 -11.38 17.54 26.57
CA ASN A 172 -11.05 16.74 25.39
C ASN A 172 -10.35 17.62 24.36
N ARG A 173 -9.07 17.36 24.14
CA ARG A 173 -8.23 18.15 23.23
C ARG A 173 -7.44 17.24 22.31
N ASP A 174 -7.25 17.67 21.07
CA ASP A 174 -6.46 16.95 20.08
C ASP A 174 -5.76 17.90 19.10
N VAL A 175 -4.43 17.93 19.18
CA VAL A 175 -3.57 18.69 18.27
C VAL A 175 -2.66 17.75 17.50
N ASN A 176 -2.47 18.06 16.23
CA ASN A 176 -1.62 17.28 15.34
C ASN A 176 -0.75 18.20 14.48
N PHE A 177 0.45 17.72 14.20
CA PHE A 177 1.44 18.35 13.38
C PHE A 177 1.84 17.39 12.26
N TYR A 178 1.84 17.87 11.02
CA TYR A 178 2.09 17.05 9.84
C TYR A 178 3.27 17.56 9.02
N SER A 179 4.01 16.63 8.41
CA SER A 179 5.05 16.95 7.42
C SER A 179 4.57 16.68 5.98
N PRO A 180 5.17 17.34 4.97
CA PRO A 180 4.90 17.03 3.56
C PRO A 180 5.25 15.57 3.17
N GLU A 181 6.18 14.94 3.90
CA GLU A 181 6.56 13.54 3.68
C GLU A 181 5.62 12.52 4.36
N GLY A 182 4.51 13.00 4.94
CA GLY A 182 3.46 12.18 5.55
C GLY A 182 3.58 11.98 7.05
N ALA A 183 4.66 12.46 7.70
CA ALA A 183 4.84 12.29 9.14
C ALA A 183 3.74 12.99 9.94
N ARG A 184 3.42 12.44 11.10
CA ARG A 184 2.47 12.99 12.06
C ARG A 184 3.03 12.89 13.47
N ILE A 185 3.00 13.99 14.21
CA ILE A 185 3.18 13.99 15.66
C ILE A 185 1.98 14.67 16.29
N GLY A 186 1.34 14.04 17.26
CA GLY A 186 0.11 14.53 17.87
C GLY A 186 0.08 14.36 19.37
N LEU A 187 -0.73 15.19 20.02
CA LEU A 187 -1.07 15.11 21.43
C LEU A 187 -2.58 15.18 21.57
N THR A 188 -3.15 14.14 22.15
CA THR A 188 -4.54 14.13 22.58
C THR A 188 -4.62 14.02 24.10
N SER A 189 -5.65 14.62 24.71
CA SER A 189 -5.92 14.51 26.14
C SER A 189 -7.43 14.50 26.38
N ALA A 190 -7.94 13.39 26.89
CA ALA A 190 -9.31 13.24 27.35
C ALA A 190 -9.32 12.64 28.77
N VAL A 191 -9.63 11.33 28.90
CA VAL A 191 -9.45 10.60 30.17
C VAL A 191 -7.96 10.41 30.50
N LEU A 192 -7.16 10.13 29.47
CA LEU A 192 -5.71 10.07 29.51
C LEU A 192 -5.14 10.94 28.40
N ALA A 193 -3.90 11.36 28.56
CA ALA A 193 -3.15 11.97 27.48
C ALA A 193 -2.36 10.92 26.68
N VAL A 194 -2.20 11.14 25.39
CA VAL A 194 -1.46 10.24 24.48
C VAL A 194 -0.64 11.06 23.49
N LEU A 195 0.66 10.76 23.40
CA LEU A 195 1.49 11.18 22.28
C LEU A 195 1.40 10.13 21.16
N ILE A 196 1.13 10.62 19.96
CA ILE A 196 0.97 9.82 18.74
C ILE A 196 2.10 10.17 17.79
N GLY A 197 2.71 9.15 17.18
CA GLY A 197 3.70 9.31 16.11
C GLY A 197 3.38 8.44 14.90
N VAL A 198 3.52 9.01 13.71
CA VAL A 198 3.56 8.30 12.44
C VAL A 198 4.78 8.81 11.67
N THR A 199 5.62 7.88 11.19
CA THR A 199 6.83 8.23 10.45
C THR A 199 6.51 8.86 9.09
N PRO A 200 7.45 9.59 8.48
CA PRO A 200 7.48 9.76 7.04
C PRO A 200 7.40 8.43 6.28
N CYS A 201 7.03 8.51 5.01
CA CYS A 201 7.12 7.39 4.08
C CYS A 201 8.56 6.94 3.85
N ARG A 202 8.82 5.64 4.03
CA ARG A 202 10.13 5.01 3.84
C ARG A 202 9.97 3.61 3.25
N LEU A 203 11.01 3.13 2.59
CA LEU A 203 11.13 1.71 2.25
C LEU A 203 11.52 0.93 3.51
N PRO A 204 10.95 -0.26 3.75
CA PRO A 204 11.33 -1.08 4.87
C PRO A 204 12.71 -1.72 4.64
N GLU A 205 13.40 -2.07 5.72
CA GLU A 205 14.76 -2.64 5.64
C GLU A 205 14.83 -3.89 4.76
N TRP A 206 13.82 -4.76 4.86
CA TRP A 206 13.74 -5.99 4.07
C TRP A 206 13.72 -5.73 2.56
N TYR A 207 13.20 -4.58 2.11
CA TYR A 207 13.17 -4.21 0.70
C TYR A 207 14.59 -4.17 0.12
N PHE A 208 15.54 -3.64 0.88
CA PHE A 208 16.94 -3.51 0.49
C PHE A 208 17.65 -4.86 0.59
N THR A 209 17.49 -5.57 1.71
CA THR A 209 18.22 -6.82 1.96
C THR A 209 17.82 -7.92 0.98
N GLU A 210 16.53 -8.07 0.67
CA GLU A 210 16.05 -9.08 -0.29
C GLU A 210 16.47 -8.78 -1.74
N ARG A 211 16.72 -7.50 -2.05
CA ARG A 211 17.17 -7.06 -3.38
C ARG A 211 18.69 -6.90 -3.48
N HIS A 212 19.43 -7.28 -2.42
CA HIS A 212 20.88 -7.11 -2.34
C HIS A 212 21.34 -5.67 -2.59
N LEU A 213 20.53 -4.70 -2.16
CA LEU A 213 20.86 -3.28 -2.23
C LEU A 213 21.54 -2.84 -0.93
N PRO A 214 22.43 -1.83 -0.99
CA PRO A 214 22.94 -1.19 0.22
C PRO A 214 21.80 -0.63 1.07
N VAL A 215 21.80 -0.93 2.37
CA VAL A 215 20.84 -0.35 3.31
C VAL A 215 21.25 1.11 3.57
N PRO A 216 20.40 2.09 3.25
CA PRO A 216 20.73 3.50 3.48
C PRO A 216 20.81 3.78 4.98
N ALA A 217 21.89 4.45 5.40
CA ALA A 217 21.94 5.03 6.74
C ALA A 217 20.87 6.14 6.83
N GLY A 218 20.06 6.11 7.88
CA GLY A 218 19.14 7.22 8.18
C GLY A 218 19.92 8.52 8.38
N LYS A 219 19.33 9.64 7.99
CA LYS A 219 19.86 10.98 8.28
C LYS A 219 19.41 11.47 9.65
#